data_AF-A0A1H9DI24-F1
#
_entry.id   AF-A0A1H9DI24-F1
#
_cell.length_a   1.000
_cell.length_b   1.000
_cell.length_c   1.000
_cell.angle_alpha   90.00
_cell.angle_beta   90.00
_cell.angle_gamma   90.00
#
_symmetry.space_group_name_H-M   'P 1'
#
loop_
_entity.id
_entity.type
_entity.pdbx_description
1 polymer ?
#
loop_
_entity_poly.entity_id
_entity_poly.type
_entity_poly.pdbx_seq_one_letter_code
_entity_poly.pdbx_strand_id
1 'polypeptide(L)'
;MDVLETLLLAAVRECWGEQVDFVGVTRDVLSCVLDQRELFEALPERMAVEVIPIEQCGLDSPRTRSMEEFHSSKAVLLFDGLTAAAGGRRSYIYKSKGFRVYLFESGEVCTLTPYCKIDDRGFSLGNELWDIPCDFHVHMLRTAEPVADLFEMISEKKPAFLPDARIGLGLIKMITSLRSRFPIDYCLEYVIVPPDVDILSGFSQGTRRDLWDVCLSRRFEREAGHEVQTRAIALLMEAGISPQPDQILDYLQRIGRSSSCEDLLQRMDELKLAVLGRIDQLADDLSDPDFWQRLGSEQRRTHSAVVRQFQNAPCVRTMNDVVHEILEVFKTQIEAHGLWKELWDRDKPKPESSVQNLFFSSAISFCRAYGLDISPESDGGSGPVDFKISAGWHDKVVVEFKLSTNTSVVHGYECQLERYKDSENTEHGIFVLVDVGELGGKLERVRSLQSAKGERASDIVYVDARPRVSASKKR
;
A
#
# COMPACT_ATOMS: atom_id res chain seq x y z
N MET A 1 -0.14 11.45 34.76
CA MET A 1 -0.53 10.09 34.34
C MET A 1 -0.06 9.96 32.90
N ASP A 2 0.43 8.80 32.49
CA ASP A 2 0.82 8.57 31.10
C ASP A 2 -0.43 8.69 30.20
N VAL A 3 -0.31 9.26 29.00
CA VAL A 3 -1.44 9.46 28.07
C VAL A 3 -2.05 8.10 27.69
N LEU A 4 -1.19 7.10 27.47
CA LEU A 4 -1.62 5.74 27.12
C LEU A 4 -2.33 5.03 28.29
N GLU A 5 -1.85 5.22 29.52
CA GLU A 5 -2.51 4.76 30.75
C GLU A 5 -3.91 5.38 30.88
N THR A 6 -4.02 6.68 30.66
CA THR A 6 -5.31 7.41 30.70
C THR A 6 -6.28 6.90 29.63
N LEU A 7 -5.79 6.70 28.40
CA LEU A 7 -6.58 6.14 27.29
C LEU A 7 -7.07 4.72 27.60
N LEU A 8 -6.22 3.84 28.13
CA LEU A 8 -6.59 2.48 28.49
C LEU A 8 -7.69 2.47 29.57
N LEU A 9 -7.55 3.28 30.62
CA LEU A 9 -8.57 3.40 31.66
C LEU A 9 -9.89 3.93 31.10
N ALA A 10 -9.82 4.96 30.25
CA ALA A 10 -10.99 5.52 29.56
C ALA A 10 -11.72 4.47 28.72
N ALA A 11 -10.98 3.67 27.94
CA ALA A 11 -11.56 2.62 27.10
C ALA A 11 -12.19 1.48 27.92
N VAL A 12 -11.61 1.10 29.06
CA VAL A 12 -12.21 0.11 29.97
C VAL A 12 -13.51 0.63 30.58
N ARG A 13 -13.50 1.88 31.09
CA ARG A 13 -14.67 2.52 31.69
C ARG A 13 -15.83 2.68 30.71
N GLU A 14 -15.52 3.03 29.46
CA GLU A 14 -16.52 3.08 28.38
C GLU A 14 -17.21 1.73 28.17
N CYS A 15 -16.47 0.61 28.25
CA CYS A 15 -17.07 -0.72 28.15
C CYS A 15 -18.03 -1.05 29.30
N TRP A 16 -17.90 -0.38 30.44
CA TRP A 16 -18.79 -0.52 31.58
C TRP A 16 -19.93 0.50 31.59
N GLY A 17 -20.03 1.34 30.56
CA GLY A 17 -21.03 2.39 30.47
C GLY A 17 -20.81 3.53 31.47
N GLU A 18 -19.59 3.67 32.00
CA GLU A 18 -19.23 4.77 32.88
C GLU A 18 -19.05 6.07 32.10
N GLN A 19 -19.22 7.21 32.78
CA GLN A 19 -18.98 8.52 32.18
C GLN A 19 -17.47 8.77 32.06
N VAL A 20 -17.01 9.08 30.85
CA VAL A 20 -15.59 9.30 30.53
C VAL A 20 -15.42 10.66 29.86
N ASP A 21 -14.37 11.40 30.24
CA ASP A 21 -13.99 12.64 29.56
C ASP A 21 -13.21 12.34 28.26
N PHE A 22 -13.95 11.98 27.22
CA PHE A 22 -13.35 11.75 25.91
C PHE A 22 -12.88 13.03 25.21
N VAL A 23 -13.24 14.22 25.71
CA VAL A 23 -12.71 15.48 25.18
C VAL A 23 -11.23 15.61 25.57
N GLY A 24 -10.93 15.45 26.86
CA GLY A 24 -9.54 15.46 27.35
C GLY A 24 -8.72 14.33 26.75
N VAL A 25 -9.23 13.10 26.79
CA VAL A 25 -8.52 11.92 26.26
C VAL A 25 -8.20 12.07 24.77
N THR A 26 -9.16 12.49 23.94
CA THR A 26 -8.92 12.67 22.50
C THR A 26 -7.88 13.76 22.23
N ARG A 27 -7.94 14.87 22.99
CA ARG A 27 -6.96 15.96 22.87
C ARG A 27 -5.55 15.49 23.17
N ASP A 28 -5.35 14.79 24.28
CA ASP A 28 -4.03 14.33 24.70
C ASP A 28 -3.48 13.30 23.70
N VAL A 29 -4.31 12.33 23.29
CA VAL A 29 -3.93 11.27 22.35
C VAL A 29 -3.57 11.83 20.97
N LEU A 30 -4.40 12.70 20.40
CA LEU A 30 -4.12 13.29 19.08
C LEU A 30 -2.99 14.34 19.15
N SER A 31 -2.73 14.95 20.31
CA SER A 31 -1.54 15.79 20.50
C SER A 31 -0.25 14.97 20.42
N CYS A 32 -0.22 13.74 20.95
CA CYS A 32 0.92 12.85 20.77
C CYS A 32 1.20 12.57 19.28
N VAL A 33 0.15 12.47 18.45
CA VAL A 33 0.29 12.31 16.99
C VAL A 33 0.79 13.60 16.34
N LEU A 34 0.26 14.77 16.73
CA LEU A 34 0.71 16.09 16.24
C LEU A 34 2.20 16.36 16.51
N ASP A 35 2.74 15.79 17.58
CA ASP A 35 4.16 15.90 17.93
C ASP A 35 5.06 15.06 16.99
N GLN A 36 4.52 14.05 16.30
CA GLN A 36 5.27 13.22 15.34
C GLN A 36 5.35 13.88 13.97
N ARG A 37 6.12 14.96 13.85
CA ARG A 37 6.27 15.75 12.60
C ARG A 37 6.74 14.94 11.41
N GLU A 38 7.41 13.82 11.65
CA GLU A 38 7.85 12.86 10.66
C GLU A 38 6.72 12.01 10.06
N LEU A 39 5.49 12.04 10.59
CA LEU A 39 4.34 11.34 10.02
C LEU A 39 3.55 12.17 9.01
N PHE A 40 3.67 13.50 9.03
CA PHE A 40 2.84 14.39 8.22
C PHE A 40 3.35 14.52 6.78
N GLU A 41 2.50 14.26 5.80
CA GLU A 41 2.84 14.24 4.38
C GLU A 41 2.05 15.26 3.57
N ALA A 42 2.55 15.61 2.38
CA ALA A 42 1.79 16.44 1.46
C ALA A 42 0.56 15.66 0.99
N LEU A 43 -0.63 16.24 1.20
CA LEU A 43 -1.89 15.60 0.86
C LEU A 43 -2.32 16.01 -0.56
N PRO A 44 -2.38 15.08 -1.52
CA PRO A 44 -2.87 15.41 -2.86
C PRO A 44 -4.36 15.75 -2.83
N GLU A 45 -4.75 16.89 -3.39
CA GLU A 45 -6.14 17.29 -3.59
C GLU A 45 -6.66 16.84 -4.95
N ARG A 46 -5.85 17.09 -5.99
CA ARG A 46 -6.10 16.64 -7.36
C ARG A 46 -4.79 16.25 -8.00
N MET A 47 -4.77 15.07 -8.59
CA MET A 47 -3.67 14.66 -9.46
C MET A 47 -4.24 14.09 -10.74
N ALA A 48 -3.69 14.47 -11.88
CA ALA A 48 -4.07 13.91 -13.16
C ALA A 48 -2.83 13.74 -14.03
N VAL A 49 -2.78 12.63 -14.76
CA VAL A 49 -1.84 12.41 -15.85
C VAL A 49 -2.68 11.96 -17.02
N GLU A 50 -2.95 12.88 -17.94
CA GLU A 50 -3.69 12.60 -19.17
C GLU A 50 -2.71 12.24 -20.27
N VAL A 51 -2.93 11.08 -20.91
CA VAL A 51 -2.17 10.63 -22.08
C VAL A 51 -2.97 11.02 -23.31
N ILE A 52 -2.42 11.94 -24.12
CA ILE A 52 -3.06 12.41 -25.34
C ILE A 52 -2.83 11.35 -26.45
N PRO A 53 -3.89 10.87 -27.12
CA PRO A 53 -3.75 9.96 -28.26
C PRO A 53 -2.82 10.55 -29.33
N ILE A 54 -1.99 9.69 -29.95
CA ILE A 54 -0.97 10.12 -30.90
C ILE A 54 -1.57 10.84 -32.12
N GLU A 55 -2.80 10.49 -32.49
CA GLU A 55 -3.55 11.10 -33.60
C GLU A 55 -4.01 12.54 -33.29
N GLN A 56 -3.93 12.96 -32.02
CA GLN A 56 -4.39 14.25 -31.51
C GLN A 56 -3.24 15.12 -30.99
N CYS A 57 -2.00 14.63 -31.04
CA CYS A 57 -0.82 15.39 -30.66
C CYS A 57 -0.37 16.35 -31.77
N GLY A 58 -0.09 17.60 -31.41
CA GLY A 58 0.66 18.52 -32.30
C GLY A 58 2.12 18.09 -32.42
N LEU A 59 2.78 18.43 -33.53
CA LEU A 59 4.15 18.03 -33.87
C LEU A 59 5.20 18.33 -32.78
N ASP A 60 4.94 19.27 -31.86
CA ASP A 60 5.86 19.71 -30.80
C ASP A 60 5.22 19.73 -29.38
N SER A 61 4.03 19.14 -29.21
CA SER A 61 3.36 19.13 -27.89
C SER A 61 3.75 17.89 -27.09
N PRO A 62 4.04 18.00 -25.78
CA PRO A 62 4.26 16.83 -24.94
C PRO A 62 3.03 15.92 -24.98
N ARG A 63 3.24 14.60 -25.12
CA ARG A 63 2.17 13.59 -25.17
C ARG A 63 1.33 13.49 -23.90
N THR A 64 1.80 14.09 -22.81
CA THR A 64 1.17 14.01 -21.51
C THR A 64 0.88 15.40 -20.95
N ARG A 65 -0.25 15.52 -20.28
CA ARG A 65 -0.56 16.66 -19.42
C ARG A 65 -0.66 16.15 -17.99
N SER A 66 0.27 16.58 -17.14
CA SER A 66 0.22 16.31 -15.72
C SER A 66 -0.31 17.52 -14.95
N MET A 67 -1.14 17.29 -13.94
CA MET A 67 -1.63 18.28 -13.00
C MET A 67 -1.46 17.71 -11.60
N GLU A 68 -0.92 18.51 -10.69
CA GLU A 68 -0.72 18.14 -9.30
C GLU A 68 -1.08 19.34 -8.41
N GLU A 69 -2.13 19.17 -7.64
CA GLU A 69 -2.62 20.13 -6.65
C GLU A 69 -2.57 19.42 -5.30
N PHE A 70 -1.88 20.03 -4.35
CA PHE A 70 -1.74 19.54 -2.99
C PHE A 70 -2.37 20.53 -2.02
N HIS A 71 -2.93 20.00 -0.93
CA HIS A 71 -3.43 20.82 0.15
C HIS A 71 -2.30 21.66 0.74
N SER A 72 -2.63 22.89 1.14
CA SER A 72 -1.66 23.87 1.66
C SER A 72 -0.94 23.43 2.94
N SER A 73 -1.60 22.57 3.73
CA SER A 73 -1.08 21.99 4.97
C SER A 73 -0.87 20.49 4.82
N LYS A 74 0.20 19.96 5.43
CA LYS A 74 0.45 18.52 5.47
C LYS A 74 -0.49 17.82 6.44
N ALA A 75 -0.68 16.52 6.24
CA ALA A 75 -1.57 15.70 7.05
C ALA A 75 -1.00 14.30 7.31
N VAL A 76 -1.46 13.67 8.38
CA VAL A 76 -1.26 12.24 8.65
C VAL A 76 -2.58 11.49 8.43
N LEU A 77 -2.51 10.35 7.75
CA LEU A 77 -3.65 9.46 7.53
C LEU A 77 -3.97 8.72 8.83
N LEU A 78 -5.08 9.07 9.48
CA LEU A 78 -5.57 8.44 10.70
C LEU A 78 -6.35 7.15 10.42
N PHE A 79 -7.07 7.11 9.30
CA PHE A 79 -7.88 5.95 8.90
C PHE A 79 -7.99 5.84 7.39
N ASP A 80 -7.72 4.64 6.85
CA ASP A 80 -7.86 4.34 5.43
C ASP A 80 -9.08 3.44 5.15
N GLY A 81 -10.17 4.07 4.70
CA GLY A 81 -11.42 3.41 4.36
C GLY A 81 -11.57 3.07 2.89
N LEU A 82 -10.49 3.16 2.09
CA LEU A 82 -10.55 2.92 0.66
C LEU A 82 -11.01 1.51 0.29
N THR A 83 -11.58 1.43 -0.91
CA THR A 83 -11.85 0.20 -1.63
C THR A 83 -11.45 0.40 -3.07
N ALA A 84 -10.93 -0.65 -3.70
CA ALA A 84 -10.47 -0.57 -5.07
C ALA A 84 -10.89 -1.79 -5.87
N ALA A 85 -11.02 -1.59 -7.17
CA ALA A 85 -11.41 -2.60 -8.14
C ALA A 85 -10.57 -2.44 -9.41
N ALA A 86 -10.24 -3.57 -10.05
CA ALA A 86 -9.51 -3.62 -11.30
C ALA A 86 -10.23 -4.50 -12.33
N GLY A 87 -9.96 -4.27 -13.63
CA GLY A 87 -10.45 -5.12 -14.72
C GLY A 87 -11.94 -4.98 -15.03
N GLY A 88 -12.50 -3.76 -14.89
CA GLY A 88 -13.87 -3.46 -15.28
C GLY A 88 -14.11 -3.71 -16.78
N ARG A 89 -15.34 -4.06 -17.19
CA ARG A 89 -15.70 -4.32 -18.59
C ARG A 89 -15.54 -3.05 -19.47
N ARG A 90 -14.31 -2.74 -19.91
CA ARG A 90 -13.95 -1.67 -20.86
C ARG A 90 -14.25 -0.23 -20.40
N SER A 91 -14.30 0.03 -19.09
CA SER A 91 -14.57 1.39 -18.56
C SER A 91 -13.49 1.96 -17.64
N TYR A 92 -12.62 1.11 -17.08
CA TYR A 92 -11.44 1.47 -16.29
C TYR A 92 -10.52 0.26 -16.09
N ILE A 93 -9.21 0.49 -16.05
CA ILE A 93 -8.17 -0.47 -15.66
C ILE A 93 -8.17 -0.66 -14.15
N TYR A 94 -8.18 0.46 -13.43
CA TYR A 94 -8.22 0.53 -11.98
C TYR A 94 -9.15 1.67 -11.54
N LYS A 95 -9.86 1.46 -10.44
CA LYS A 95 -10.65 2.50 -9.81
C LYS A 95 -10.66 2.28 -8.30
N SER A 96 -10.45 3.35 -7.54
CA SER A 96 -10.65 3.34 -6.09
C SER A 96 -11.62 4.42 -5.66
N LYS A 97 -12.32 4.12 -4.58
CA LYS A 97 -13.25 5.02 -3.91
C LYS A 97 -13.36 4.62 -2.44
N GLY A 98 -13.71 5.57 -1.60
CA GLY A 98 -13.94 5.36 -0.18
C GLY A 98 -13.75 6.67 0.54
N PHE A 99 -13.55 6.59 1.85
CA PHE A 99 -13.26 7.76 2.65
C PHE A 99 -11.97 7.53 3.43
N ARG A 100 -11.34 8.62 3.81
CA ARG A 100 -10.14 8.64 4.64
C ARG A 100 -10.28 9.73 5.67
N VAL A 101 -9.70 9.50 6.84
CA VAL A 101 -9.67 10.48 7.92
C VAL A 101 -8.24 10.94 8.06
N TYR A 102 -8.04 12.25 8.02
CA TYR A 102 -6.74 12.89 8.11
C TYR A 102 -6.69 13.82 9.32
N LEU A 103 -5.51 13.92 9.93
CA LEU A 103 -5.17 14.97 10.89
C LEU A 103 -4.14 15.89 10.26
N PHE A 104 -4.46 17.17 10.12
CA PHE A 104 -3.58 18.20 9.59
C PHE A 104 -2.61 18.73 10.65
N GLU A 105 -1.49 19.29 10.21
CA GLU A 105 -0.51 19.94 11.11
C GLU A 105 -1.10 21.09 11.94
N SER A 106 -2.23 21.66 11.50
CA SER A 106 -3.01 22.66 12.22
C SER A 106 -3.70 22.11 13.47
N GLY A 107 -3.92 20.79 13.53
CA GLY A 107 -4.78 20.14 14.52
C GLY A 107 -6.22 19.93 14.04
N GLU A 108 -6.51 20.18 12.77
CA GLU A 108 -7.79 19.87 12.15
C GLU A 108 -7.88 18.39 11.76
N VAL A 109 -8.96 17.72 12.15
CA VAL A 109 -9.31 16.36 11.72
C VAL A 109 -10.40 16.49 10.67
N CYS A 110 -10.13 15.99 9.46
CA CYS A 110 -11.06 16.04 8.34
C CYS A 110 -11.28 14.68 7.70
N THR A 111 -12.49 14.47 7.20
CA THR A 111 -12.83 13.32 6.36
C THR A 111 -12.86 13.70 4.89
N LEU A 112 -12.11 12.97 4.06
CA LEU A 112 -12.06 13.16 2.61
C LEU A 112 -12.52 11.91 1.87
N THR A 113 -13.15 12.10 0.71
CA THR A 113 -13.54 10.98 -0.17
C THR A 113 -12.66 10.97 -1.41
N PRO A 114 -11.49 10.30 -1.37
CA PRO A 114 -10.67 10.14 -2.56
C PRO A 114 -11.35 9.26 -3.60
N TYR A 115 -11.26 9.70 -4.85
CA TYR A 115 -11.65 8.95 -6.03
C TYR A 115 -10.47 8.87 -6.98
N CYS A 116 -10.04 7.65 -7.29
CA CYS A 116 -9.00 7.42 -8.30
C CYS A 116 -9.55 6.60 -9.46
N LYS A 117 -9.10 6.90 -10.68
CA LYS A 117 -9.34 6.10 -11.87
C LYS A 117 -8.07 6.04 -12.73
N ILE A 118 -7.75 4.85 -13.21
CA ILE A 118 -6.80 4.60 -14.30
C ILE A 118 -7.56 3.95 -15.45
N ASP A 119 -7.39 4.47 -16.66
CA ASP A 119 -7.91 3.90 -17.90
C ASP A 119 -6.94 4.14 -19.08
N ASP A 120 -7.41 3.91 -20.30
CA ASP A 120 -6.64 4.09 -21.54
C ASP A 120 -6.27 5.56 -21.82
N ARG A 121 -6.85 6.52 -21.08
CA ARG A 121 -6.54 7.95 -21.16
C ARG A 121 -5.61 8.43 -20.06
N GLY A 122 -5.21 7.54 -19.14
CA GLY A 122 -4.22 7.83 -18.11
C GLY A 122 -4.78 7.71 -16.69
N PHE A 123 -4.29 8.55 -15.80
CA PHE A 123 -4.55 8.51 -14.36
C PHE A 123 -5.27 9.78 -13.90
N SER A 124 -6.21 9.62 -12.98
CA SER A 124 -6.85 10.72 -12.26
C SER A 124 -7.09 10.35 -10.80
N LEU A 125 -6.87 11.32 -9.93
CA LEU A 125 -7.16 11.32 -8.51
C LEU A 125 -7.82 12.66 -8.21
N GLY A 126 -8.93 12.63 -7.49
CA GLY A 126 -9.53 13.82 -6.91
C GLY A 126 -10.18 13.49 -5.58
N ASN A 127 -10.18 14.46 -4.68
CA ASN A 127 -10.93 14.38 -3.44
C ASN A 127 -12.27 15.10 -3.62
N GLU A 128 -13.35 14.42 -3.25
CA GLU A 128 -14.64 15.07 -3.02
C GLU A 128 -14.72 15.45 -1.54
N LEU A 129 -14.95 16.74 -1.27
CA LEU A 129 -15.35 17.22 0.04
C LEU A 129 -16.80 16.81 0.27
N TRP A 130 -17.05 16.06 1.33
CA TRP A 130 -18.39 15.94 1.87
C TRP A 130 -18.55 17.00 2.97
N ASP A 131 -19.69 17.69 3.03
CA ASP A 131 -20.10 18.40 4.24
C ASP A 131 -20.53 17.34 5.28
N ILE A 132 -19.57 16.73 6.00
CA ILE A 132 -19.85 15.74 7.07
C ILE A 132 -19.72 16.42 8.44
N PRO A 133 -20.64 16.16 9.38
CA PRO A 133 -20.59 16.73 10.73
C PRO A 133 -19.43 16.23 11.63
N CYS A 134 -18.57 15.31 11.15
CA CYS A 134 -17.53 14.68 11.97
C CYS A 134 -16.16 15.38 11.93
N ASP A 135 -16.03 16.49 11.20
CA ASP A 135 -14.79 17.28 11.18
C ASP A 135 -14.66 18.10 12.47
N PHE A 136 -13.48 18.09 13.08
CA PHE A 136 -13.22 18.84 14.31
C PHE A 136 -11.78 19.26 14.46
N HIS A 137 -11.54 20.29 15.27
CA HIS A 137 -10.19 20.71 15.61
C HIS A 137 -9.81 20.23 17.00
N VAL A 138 -8.71 19.47 17.11
CA VAL A 138 -8.23 18.81 18.34
C VAL A 138 -8.22 19.80 19.52
N HIS A 139 -7.50 20.92 19.40
CA HIS A 139 -7.38 21.89 20.49
C HIS A 139 -8.66 22.68 20.80
N MET A 140 -9.66 22.69 19.90
CA MET A 140 -10.92 23.41 20.08
C MET A 140 -12.10 22.50 20.48
N LEU A 141 -11.90 21.18 20.55
CA LEU A 141 -12.93 20.19 20.84
C LEU A 141 -13.62 20.46 22.19
N ARG A 142 -14.93 20.73 22.23
CA ARG A 142 -15.65 21.05 23.49
C ARG A 142 -16.55 19.93 23.99
N THR A 143 -16.95 19.04 23.08
CA THR A 143 -17.83 17.90 23.32
C THR A 143 -17.20 16.67 22.66
N ALA A 144 -17.55 15.48 23.13
CA ALA A 144 -17.09 14.22 22.53
C ALA A 144 -17.91 13.82 21.28
N GLU A 145 -18.99 14.53 20.98
CA GLU A 145 -19.93 14.24 19.89
C GLU A 145 -19.26 14.13 18.51
N PRO A 146 -18.39 15.07 18.05
CA PRO A 146 -17.72 14.92 16.76
C PRO A 146 -16.82 13.67 16.67
N VAL A 147 -16.25 13.26 17.81
CA VAL A 147 -15.38 12.07 17.91
C VAL A 147 -16.23 10.79 17.89
N ALA A 148 -17.38 10.81 18.57
CA ALA A 148 -18.35 9.71 18.54
C ALA A 148 -18.87 9.51 17.11
N ASP A 149 -19.32 10.58 16.45
CA ASP A 149 -19.82 10.56 15.07
C ASP A 149 -18.78 10.03 14.09
N LEU A 150 -17.50 10.40 14.27
CA LEU A 150 -16.39 9.89 13.48
C LEU A 150 -16.28 8.35 13.59
N PHE A 151 -16.28 7.81 14.82
CA PHE A 151 -16.14 6.38 15.04
C PHE A 151 -17.40 5.59 14.69
N GLU A 152 -18.59 6.18 14.82
CA GLU A 152 -19.84 5.63 14.31
C GLU A 152 -19.80 5.51 12.78
N MET A 153 -19.42 6.58 12.07
CA MET A 153 -19.25 6.54 10.61
C MET A 153 -18.25 5.46 10.18
N ILE A 154 -17.11 5.35 10.86
CA ILE A 154 -16.12 4.30 10.58
C ILE A 154 -16.73 2.91 10.79
N SER A 155 -17.41 2.70 11.92
CA SER A 155 -18.06 1.43 12.26
C SER A 155 -19.12 1.02 11.25
N GLU A 156 -20.02 1.94 10.86
CA GLU A 156 -21.07 1.68 9.88
C GLU A 156 -20.53 1.28 8.50
N LYS A 157 -19.47 1.96 8.05
CA LYS A 157 -18.89 1.71 6.72
C LYS A 157 -17.91 0.55 6.71
N LYS A 158 -17.27 0.24 7.84
CA LYS A 158 -16.22 -0.77 7.99
C LYS A 158 -16.41 -1.53 9.31
N PRO A 159 -17.48 -2.34 9.45
CA PRO A 159 -17.83 -3.00 10.70
C PRO A 159 -16.76 -4.00 11.17
N ALA A 160 -16.01 -4.61 10.24
CA ALA A 160 -14.89 -5.48 10.59
C ALA A 160 -13.72 -4.72 11.26
N PHE A 161 -13.57 -3.42 11.00
CA PHE A 161 -12.53 -2.60 11.61
C PHE A 161 -12.91 -2.17 13.02
N LEU A 162 -14.15 -1.73 13.23
CA LEU A 162 -14.64 -1.27 14.53
C LEU A 162 -16.10 -1.74 14.70
N PRO A 163 -16.34 -2.93 15.27
CA PRO A 163 -17.67 -3.54 15.29
C PRO A 163 -18.65 -2.81 16.21
N ASP A 164 -18.14 -2.16 17.26
CA ASP A 164 -18.90 -1.29 18.15
C ASP A 164 -18.36 0.14 18.05
N ALA A 165 -19.25 1.14 17.90
CA ALA A 165 -18.89 2.55 17.87
C ALA A 165 -18.41 3.07 19.25
N ARG A 166 -17.20 2.64 19.66
CA ARG A 166 -16.53 3.00 20.91
C ARG A 166 -15.35 3.94 20.65
N ILE A 167 -15.33 5.07 21.35
CA ILE A 167 -14.29 6.10 21.21
C ILE A 167 -12.94 5.57 21.70
N GLY A 168 -12.90 4.93 22.88
CA GLY A 168 -11.65 4.45 23.47
C GLY A 168 -10.97 3.39 22.60
N LEU A 169 -11.74 2.39 22.14
CA LEU A 169 -11.22 1.37 21.22
C LEU A 169 -10.83 1.98 19.86
N GLY A 170 -11.61 2.91 19.35
CA GLY A 170 -11.34 3.63 18.11
C GLY A 170 -10.01 4.38 18.16
N LEU A 171 -9.77 5.14 19.24
CA LEU A 171 -8.51 5.87 19.45
C LEU A 171 -7.31 4.92 19.57
N ILE A 172 -7.45 3.81 20.32
CA ILE A 172 -6.39 2.79 20.42
C ILE A 172 -6.05 2.23 19.04
N LYS A 173 -7.06 1.81 18.26
CA LYS A 173 -6.86 1.28 16.91
C LYS A 173 -6.22 2.33 16.00
N MET A 174 -6.66 3.58 16.07
CA MET A 174 -6.15 4.68 15.27
C MET A 174 -4.65 4.93 15.52
N ILE A 175 -4.23 5.20 16.76
CA ILE A 175 -2.82 5.53 17.06
C ILE A 175 -1.86 4.34 16.92
N THR A 176 -2.38 3.12 16.91
CA THR A 176 -1.58 1.90 16.74
C THR A 176 -1.56 1.38 15.32
N SER A 177 -2.29 2.01 14.38
CA SER A 177 -2.34 1.63 12.97
C SER A 177 -1.80 2.69 12.02
N LEU A 178 -1.28 3.81 12.54
CA LEU A 178 -0.64 4.83 11.70
C LEU A 178 0.53 4.21 10.94
N ARG A 179 0.52 4.38 9.62
CA ARG A 179 1.53 3.85 8.72
C ARG A 179 2.77 4.74 8.70
N SER A 180 3.93 4.15 8.43
CA SER A 180 5.15 4.91 8.14
C SER A 180 4.94 5.74 6.88
N ARG A 181 5.65 6.86 6.75
CA ARG A 181 5.67 7.64 5.51
C ARG A 181 5.93 6.76 4.30
N PHE A 182 5.24 7.05 3.21
CA PHE A 182 5.30 6.26 1.99
C PHE A 182 5.18 7.21 0.79
N PRO A 183 6.07 7.10 -0.22
CA PRO A 183 6.11 8.07 -1.31
C PRO A 183 4.89 8.07 -2.26
N ILE A 184 4.04 7.03 -2.26
CA ILE A 184 2.91 6.87 -3.20
C ILE A 184 1.58 6.81 -2.45
N ASP A 185 0.65 7.72 -2.72
CA ASP A 185 -0.71 7.61 -2.19
C ASP A 185 -1.34 6.20 -2.43
N TYR A 186 -1.83 5.54 -1.36
CA TYR A 186 -2.46 4.21 -1.37
C TYR A 186 -3.70 4.10 -2.24
N CYS A 187 -4.13 5.18 -2.88
CA CYS A 187 -5.18 5.18 -3.87
C CYS A 187 -4.94 4.24 -5.06
N LEU A 188 -3.79 3.53 -5.14
CA LEU A 188 -3.37 2.63 -6.23
C LEU A 188 -3.09 1.18 -5.81
N GLU A 189 -3.61 0.74 -4.65
CA GLU A 189 -3.29 -0.54 -3.97
C GLU A 189 -3.30 -1.81 -4.86
N TYR A 190 -4.12 -1.90 -5.92
CA TYR A 190 -4.13 -3.10 -6.81
C TYR A 190 -3.13 -3.04 -7.97
N VAL A 191 -2.64 -1.84 -8.30
CA VAL A 191 -1.62 -1.65 -9.36
C VAL A 191 -0.23 -1.70 -8.74
N ILE A 192 -0.12 -1.26 -7.49
CA ILE A 192 1.14 -1.11 -6.77
C ILE A 192 0.96 -1.87 -5.46
N VAL A 193 1.43 -3.12 -5.41
CA VAL A 193 1.70 -3.81 -4.14
C VAL A 193 3.20 -3.92 -3.99
N PRO A 194 3.92 -2.81 -3.70
CA PRO A 194 5.32 -2.92 -3.36
C PRO A 194 5.40 -3.65 -2.01
N PRO A 195 6.51 -4.31 -1.71
CA PRO A 195 6.68 -5.04 -0.46
C PRO A 195 6.52 -4.19 0.82
N ASP A 196 6.43 -2.85 0.70
CA ASP A 196 6.56 -1.88 1.80
C ASP A 196 5.29 -1.03 2.08
N VAL A 197 4.14 -1.28 1.43
CA VAL A 197 2.92 -0.44 1.53
C VAL A 197 2.09 -0.58 2.81
N ASP A 198 2.40 -1.47 3.76
CA ASP A 198 1.63 -1.57 5.01
C ASP A 198 2.54 -1.68 6.24
N ILE A 199 3.61 -0.89 6.23
CA ILE A 199 4.54 -0.80 7.35
C ILE A 199 3.98 0.17 8.38
N LEU A 200 3.85 -0.29 9.62
CA LEU A 200 3.49 0.58 10.75
C LEU A 200 4.61 1.57 11.03
N SER A 201 4.25 2.81 11.36
CA SER A 201 5.22 3.82 11.78
C SER A 201 5.96 3.41 13.05
N GLY A 202 7.15 3.96 13.27
CA GLY A 202 7.88 3.77 14.52
C GLY A 202 7.05 4.18 15.74
N PHE A 203 6.28 5.27 15.61
CA PHE A 203 5.31 5.71 16.61
C PHE A 203 4.26 4.63 16.92
N SER A 204 3.60 4.06 15.91
CA SER A 204 2.59 3.01 16.11
C SER A 204 3.19 1.75 16.73
N GLN A 205 4.38 1.33 16.26
CA GLN A 205 5.08 0.17 16.80
C GLN A 205 5.45 0.36 18.27
N GLY A 206 6.00 1.52 18.62
CA GLY A 206 6.29 1.92 20.01
C GLY A 206 5.02 1.95 20.84
N THR A 207 3.99 2.66 20.39
CA THR A 207 2.70 2.77 21.08
C THR A 207 2.07 1.41 21.38
N ARG A 208 2.12 0.46 20.44
CA ARG A 208 1.65 -0.92 20.68
C ARG A 208 2.40 -1.59 21.82
N ARG A 209 3.72 -1.44 21.87
CA ARG A 209 4.56 -1.99 22.94
C ARG A 209 4.23 -1.31 24.27
N ASP A 210 4.20 0.02 24.27
CA ASP A 210 3.99 0.84 25.47
C ASP A 210 2.61 0.59 26.10
N LEU A 211 1.55 0.42 25.29
CA LEU A 211 0.22 0.04 25.78
C LEU A 211 0.25 -1.28 26.55
N TRP A 212 0.98 -2.29 26.06
CA TRP A 212 1.15 -3.56 26.75
C TRP A 212 2.04 -3.44 28.00
N ASP A 213 3.10 -2.63 27.94
CA ASP A 213 3.97 -2.36 29.09
C ASP A 213 3.20 -1.68 30.22
N VAL A 214 2.36 -0.70 29.90
CA VAL A 214 1.43 -0.05 30.83
C VAL A 214 0.44 -1.06 31.39
N CYS A 215 -0.28 -1.76 30.51
CA CYS A 215 -1.34 -2.72 30.87
C CYS A 215 -0.82 -3.81 31.82
N LEU A 216 0.36 -4.39 31.54
CA LEU A 216 0.95 -5.47 32.34
C LEU A 216 1.83 -4.97 33.51
N SER A 217 1.87 -3.65 33.75
CA SER A 217 2.66 -3.09 34.85
C SER A 217 2.00 -3.34 36.21
N ARG A 218 2.82 -3.61 37.24
CA ARG A 218 2.38 -3.63 38.65
C ARG A 218 1.73 -2.33 39.09
N ARG A 219 2.17 -1.21 38.51
CA ARG A 219 1.64 0.11 38.86
C ARG A 219 0.18 0.20 38.42
N PHE A 220 -0.10 -0.16 37.17
CA PHE A 220 -1.44 -0.19 36.61
C PHE A 220 -2.36 -1.15 37.37
N GLU A 221 -1.94 -2.40 37.61
CA GLU A 221 -2.72 -3.37 38.38
C GLU A 221 -3.06 -2.86 39.80
N ARG A 222 -2.09 -2.23 40.48
CA ARG A 222 -2.28 -1.69 41.83
C ARG A 222 -3.21 -0.49 41.86
N GLU A 223 -3.12 0.39 40.87
CA GLU A 223 -3.89 1.65 40.82
C GLU A 223 -5.30 1.44 40.25
N ALA A 224 -5.44 0.59 39.23
CA ALA A 224 -6.69 0.35 38.51
C ALA A 224 -7.45 -0.89 39.02
N GLY A 225 -6.75 -1.86 39.62
CA GLY A 225 -7.31 -3.13 40.04
C GLY A 225 -7.22 -4.23 38.98
N HIS A 226 -7.33 -5.48 39.44
CA HIS A 226 -7.20 -6.67 38.59
C HIS A 226 -8.24 -6.74 37.48
N GLU A 227 -9.50 -6.45 37.79
CA GLU A 227 -10.61 -6.56 36.85
C GLU A 227 -10.48 -5.55 35.68
N VAL A 228 -10.00 -4.33 35.98
CA VAL A 228 -9.66 -3.32 34.96
C VAL A 228 -8.53 -3.81 34.06
N GLN A 229 -7.49 -4.41 34.64
CA GLN A 229 -6.37 -4.97 33.89
C GLN A 229 -6.82 -6.09 32.94
N THR A 230 -7.62 -7.05 33.41
CA THR A 230 -8.16 -8.13 32.56
C THR A 230 -8.98 -7.57 31.40
N ARG A 231 -9.82 -6.54 31.64
CA ARG A 231 -10.59 -5.90 30.56
C ARG A 231 -9.69 -5.12 29.58
N ALA A 232 -8.64 -4.46 30.06
CA ALA A 232 -7.67 -3.77 29.22
C ALA A 232 -6.91 -4.75 28.30
N ILE A 233 -6.53 -5.93 28.81
CA ILE A 233 -5.94 -7.03 28.01
C ILE A 233 -6.89 -7.43 26.89
N ALA A 234 -8.17 -7.66 27.22
CA ALA A 234 -9.18 -8.01 26.23
C ALA A 234 -9.36 -6.92 25.16
N LEU A 235 -9.35 -5.65 25.55
CA LEU A 235 -9.44 -4.51 24.63
C LEU A 235 -8.26 -4.42 23.67
N LEU A 236 -7.03 -4.62 24.15
CA LEU A 236 -5.84 -4.63 23.29
C LEU A 236 -5.89 -5.78 22.28
N MET A 237 -6.38 -6.94 22.71
CA MET A 237 -6.59 -8.08 21.82
C MET A 237 -7.69 -7.82 20.77
N GLU A 238 -8.80 -7.19 21.17
CA GLU A 238 -9.87 -6.73 20.27
C GLU A 238 -9.38 -5.64 19.29
N ALA A 239 -8.42 -4.82 19.73
CA ALA A 239 -7.71 -3.86 18.89
C ALA A 239 -6.78 -4.53 17.86
N GLY A 240 -6.61 -5.85 17.94
CA GLY A 240 -5.71 -6.60 17.08
C GLY A 240 -4.24 -6.49 17.51
N ILE A 241 -3.96 -6.02 18.73
CA ILE A 241 -2.61 -5.76 19.21
C ILE A 241 -2.17 -6.91 20.12
N SER A 242 -1.17 -7.66 19.70
CA SER A 242 -0.62 -8.76 20.51
C SER A 242 0.55 -8.28 21.39
N PRO A 243 0.70 -8.82 22.61
CA PRO A 243 1.89 -8.58 23.42
C PRO A 243 3.11 -9.26 22.80
N GLN A 244 4.29 -8.70 23.05
CA GLN A 244 5.55 -9.33 22.65
C GLN A 244 5.92 -10.47 23.61
N PRO A 245 6.67 -11.49 23.14
CA PRO A 245 7.04 -12.63 23.98
C PRO A 245 7.77 -12.24 25.28
N ASP A 246 8.63 -11.23 25.24
CA ASP A 246 9.34 -10.71 26.42
C ASP A 246 8.39 -10.08 27.44
N GLN A 247 7.38 -9.33 27.00
CA GLN A 247 6.37 -8.72 27.89
C GLN A 247 5.56 -9.79 28.63
N ILE A 248 5.20 -10.88 27.95
CA ILE A 248 4.50 -12.02 28.57
C ILE A 248 5.39 -12.69 29.61
N LEU A 249 6.65 -12.97 29.26
CA LEU A 249 7.60 -13.64 30.16
C LEU A 249 7.83 -12.81 31.43
N ASP A 250 8.05 -11.50 31.29
CA ASP A 250 8.23 -10.60 32.42
C ASP A 250 6.98 -10.53 33.31
N TYR A 251 5.78 -10.48 32.71
CA TYR A 251 4.53 -10.52 33.45
C TYR A 251 4.37 -11.84 34.24
N LEU A 252 4.56 -12.99 33.59
CA LEU A 252 4.44 -14.30 34.22
C LEU A 252 5.46 -14.50 35.35
N GLN A 253 6.71 -14.09 35.15
CA GLN A 253 7.73 -14.14 36.20
C GLN A 253 7.38 -13.28 37.41
N ARG A 254 6.70 -12.15 37.20
CA ARG A 254 6.28 -11.25 38.29
C ARG A 254 5.14 -11.85 39.11
N ILE A 255 4.13 -12.42 38.46
CA ILE A 255 3.01 -13.10 39.12
C ILE A 255 3.52 -14.34 39.86
N GLY A 256 4.47 -15.07 39.24
CA GLY A 256 5.12 -16.26 39.80
C GLY A 256 5.75 -16.06 41.18
N ARG A 257 6.05 -14.80 41.53
CA ARG A 257 6.69 -14.42 42.80
C ARG A 257 5.70 -13.89 43.85
N SER A 258 4.44 -13.62 43.50
CA SER A 258 3.48 -12.92 44.36
C SER A 258 2.15 -13.67 44.60
N SER A 259 1.87 -14.72 43.84
CA SER A 259 0.53 -15.34 43.79
C SER A 259 0.59 -16.84 44.09
N SER A 260 -0.54 -17.45 44.50
CA SER A 260 -0.62 -18.91 44.67
C SER A 260 -0.52 -19.62 43.30
N CYS A 261 -0.17 -20.93 43.29
CA CYS A 261 -0.16 -21.72 42.05
C CYS A 261 -1.52 -21.71 41.33
N GLU A 262 -2.64 -21.60 42.04
CA GLU A 262 -3.98 -21.54 41.45
C GLU A 262 -4.23 -20.21 40.73
N ASP A 263 -3.84 -19.08 41.33
CA ASP A 263 -3.95 -17.75 40.70
C ASP A 263 -3.09 -17.64 39.43
N LEU A 264 -1.92 -18.28 39.43
CA LEU A 264 -1.05 -18.39 38.27
C LEU A 264 -1.70 -19.18 37.14
N LEU A 265 -2.30 -20.33 37.45
CA LEU A 265 -2.97 -21.17 36.48
C LEU A 265 -4.19 -20.45 35.88
N GLN A 266 -4.99 -19.78 36.71
CA GLN A 266 -6.14 -19.00 36.24
C GLN A 266 -5.71 -17.87 35.28
N ARG A 267 -4.68 -17.09 35.63
CA ARG A 267 -4.19 -16.01 34.76
C ARG A 267 -3.55 -16.55 33.48
N MET A 268 -2.86 -17.69 33.54
CA MET A 268 -2.36 -18.37 32.35
C MET A 268 -3.50 -18.83 31.45
N ASP A 269 -4.58 -19.36 32.01
CA ASP A 269 -5.76 -19.77 31.26
C ASP A 269 -6.53 -18.57 30.66
N GLU A 270 -6.62 -17.43 31.36
CA GLU A 270 -7.22 -16.18 30.83
C GLU A 270 -6.40 -15.62 29.65
N LEU A 271 -5.07 -15.56 29.78
CA LEU A 271 -4.17 -15.18 28.68
C LEU A 271 -4.27 -16.18 27.52
N LYS A 272 -4.33 -17.48 27.82
CA LYS A 272 -4.46 -18.54 26.83
C LYS A 272 -5.81 -18.48 26.13
N LEU A 273 -6.91 -18.21 26.81
CA LEU A 273 -8.25 -18.00 26.24
C LEU A 273 -8.29 -16.74 25.38
N ALA A 274 -7.65 -15.64 25.79
CA ALA A 274 -7.57 -14.43 24.99
C ALA A 274 -6.74 -14.64 23.71
N VAL A 275 -5.67 -15.44 23.76
CA VAL A 275 -4.82 -15.78 22.62
C VAL A 275 -5.47 -16.83 21.71
N LEU A 276 -6.11 -17.86 22.27
CA LEU A 276 -6.80 -18.94 21.54
C LEU A 276 -8.16 -18.51 20.98
N GLY A 277 -8.90 -17.64 21.67
CA GLY A 277 -10.16 -17.08 21.16
C GLY A 277 -9.95 -16.29 19.87
N ARG A 278 -8.75 -15.74 19.67
CA ARG A 278 -8.32 -15.10 18.42
C ARG A 278 -8.01 -16.11 17.30
N ILE A 279 -7.63 -17.35 17.67
CA ILE A 279 -7.45 -18.48 16.72
C ILE A 279 -8.81 -19.04 16.28
N ASP A 280 -9.81 -19.08 17.17
CA ASP A 280 -11.18 -19.47 16.80
C ASP A 280 -11.85 -18.40 15.92
N GLN A 281 -11.59 -17.11 16.20
CA GLN A 281 -12.01 -16.01 15.33
C GLN A 281 -11.30 -16.07 13.96
N LEU A 282 -10.03 -16.49 13.94
CA LEU A 282 -9.30 -16.86 12.72
C LEU A 282 -9.93 -18.04 11.99
N ALA A 283 -10.60 -18.98 12.67
CA ALA A 283 -11.29 -20.11 12.04
C ALA A 283 -12.63 -19.69 11.39
N ASP A 284 -13.35 -18.76 12.03
CA ASP A 284 -14.53 -18.10 11.43
C ASP A 284 -14.11 -17.18 10.27
N ASP A 285 -13.01 -16.44 10.43
CA ASP A 285 -12.41 -15.64 9.37
C ASP A 285 -11.91 -16.54 8.22
N LEU A 286 -11.27 -17.68 8.47
CA LEU A 286 -10.90 -18.69 7.46
C LEU A 286 -12.11 -19.26 6.69
N SER A 287 -13.33 -19.03 7.17
CA SER A 287 -14.58 -19.42 6.52
C SER A 287 -15.20 -18.28 5.68
N ASP A 288 -14.71 -17.04 5.84
CA ASP A 288 -15.12 -15.83 5.11
C ASP A 288 -14.37 -15.71 3.75
N PRO A 289 -15.09 -15.64 2.61
CA PRO A 289 -14.47 -15.40 1.30
C PRO A 289 -13.66 -14.09 1.21
N ASP A 290 -14.05 -13.04 1.95
CA ASP A 290 -13.34 -11.76 1.97
C ASP A 290 -12.07 -11.83 2.83
N PHE A 291 -12.02 -12.74 3.81
CA PHE A 291 -10.78 -13.08 4.49
C PHE A 291 -9.79 -13.78 3.55
N TRP A 292 -10.21 -14.67 2.64
CA TRP A 292 -9.27 -15.26 1.67
C TRP A 292 -8.74 -14.24 0.65
N GLN A 293 -9.52 -13.20 0.31
CA GLN A 293 -8.98 -12.06 -0.44
C GLN A 293 -7.91 -11.30 0.36
N ARG A 294 -8.15 -11.10 1.66
CA ARG A 294 -7.20 -10.48 2.60
C ARG A 294 -5.98 -11.37 2.92
N LEU A 295 -6.16 -12.69 2.98
CA LEU A 295 -5.10 -13.67 3.20
C LEU A 295 -4.28 -13.86 1.92
N GLY A 296 -4.87 -13.67 0.73
CA GLY A 296 -4.13 -13.58 -0.53
C GLY A 296 -3.22 -12.34 -0.60
N SER A 297 -3.60 -11.22 0.06
CA SER A 297 -2.70 -10.10 0.29
C SER A 297 -1.72 -10.34 1.46
N GLU A 298 -2.09 -11.13 2.48
CA GLU A 298 -1.19 -11.49 3.59
C GLU A 298 -0.21 -12.66 3.29
N GLN A 299 -0.50 -13.60 2.40
CA GLN A 299 0.46 -14.65 2.03
C GLN A 299 1.64 -14.08 1.23
N ARG A 300 1.42 -12.94 0.54
CA ARG A 300 2.52 -12.10 0.06
C ARG A 300 3.37 -11.52 1.21
N ARG A 301 2.81 -11.39 2.43
CA ARG A 301 3.53 -11.01 3.68
C ARG A 301 4.26 -12.17 4.36
N THR A 302 3.87 -13.44 4.19
CA THR A 302 4.68 -14.57 4.71
C THR A 302 6.01 -14.72 3.97
N HIS A 303 6.10 -14.12 2.78
CA HIS A 303 7.37 -13.83 2.14
C HIS A 303 8.30 -13.01 3.06
N SER A 304 7.80 -12.21 4.02
CA SER A 304 8.61 -11.44 4.96
C SER A 304 9.49 -12.28 5.90
N ALA A 305 9.11 -13.53 6.22
CA ALA A 305 9.98 -14.44 7.01
C ALA A 305 11.15 -14.96 6.15
N VAL A 306 10.90 -15.22 4.88
CA VAL A 306 11.93 -15.56 3.88
C VAL A 306 12.79 -14.33 3.57
N VAL A 307 12.18 -13.16 3.40
CA VAL A 307 12.84 -11.86 3.15
C VAL A 307 13.70 -11.44 4.35
N ARG A 308 13.28 -11.68 5.60
CA ARG A 308 14.12 -11.47 6.80
C ARG A 308 15.35 -12.38 6.82
N GLN A 309 15.24 -13.58 6.27
CA GLN A 309 16.39 -14.47 6.06
C GLN A 309 17.36 -13.91 5.00
N PHE A 310 16.89 -13.04 4.10
CA PHE A 310 17.68 -12.33 3.10
C PHE A 310 18.10 -10.89 3.50
N GLN A 311 17.51 -10.29 4.54
CA GLN A 311 17.81 -8.92 5.00
C GLN A 311 19.20 -8.77 5.66
N ASN A 312 19.80 -9.87 6.13
CA ASN A 312 21.16 -9.86 6.68
C ASN A 312 22.25 -10.07 5.63
N ALA A 313 21.89 -10.20 4.35
CA ALA A 313 22.82 -10.02 3.26
C ALA A 313 22.66 -8.58 2.74
N PRO A 314 23.73 -7.78 2.58
CA PRO A 314 23.63 -6.47 1.96
C PRO A 314 23.28 -6.66 0.48
N CYS A 315 21.99 -6.75 0.16
CA CYS A 315 21.51 -6.60 -1.20
C CYS A 315 21.40 -5.10 -1.46
N VAL A 316 22.42 -4.52 -2.08
CA VAL A 316 22.29 -3.19 -2.68
C VAL A 316 21.25 -3.34 -3.79
N ARG A 317 19.99 -2.95 -3.55
CA ARG A 317 18.98 -2.87 -4.62
C ARG A 317 19.48 -1.86 -5.65
N THR A 318 19.72 -2.31 -6.86
CA THR A 318 20.13 -1.47 -7.99
C THR A 318 18.92 -0.90 -8.71
N MET A 319 19.11 0.15 -9.50
CA MET A 319 18.07 0.66 -10.41
C MET A 319 17.49 -0.45 -11.30
N ASN A 320 18.36 -1.32 -11.83
CA ASN A 320 17.95 -2.41 -12.70
C ASN A 320 16.96 -3.36 -11.98
N ASP A 321 17.20 -3.64 -10.68
CA ASP A 321 16.30 -4.47 -9.87
C ASP A 321 14.91 -3.83 -9.71
N VAL A 322 14.87 -2.51 -9.49
CA VAL A 322 13.61 -1.76 -9.36
C VAL A 322 12.83 -1.79 -10.68
N VAL A 323 13.51 -1.56 -11.81
CA VAL A 323 12.85 -1.58 -13.14
C VAL A 323 12.34 -2.99 -13.47
N HIS A 324 13.07 -4.04 -13.11
CA HIS A 324 12.61 -5.42 -13.21
C HIS A 324 11.36 -5.69 -12.36
N GLU A 325 11.29 -5.16 -11.14
CA GLU A 325 10.11 -5.29 -10.29
C GLU A 325 8.87 -4.65 -10.95
N ILE A 326 9.03 -3.44 -11.52
CA ILE A 326 7.96 -2.76 -12.27
C ILE A 326 7.50 -3.62 -13.45
N LEU A 327 8.45 -4.18 -14.21
CA LEU A 327 8.17 -5.01 -15.38
C LEU A 327 7.52 -6.36 -15.00
N GLU A 328 7.90 -6.97 -13.88
CA GLU A 328 7.29 -8.21 -13.40
C GLU A 328 5.85 -8.00 -12.89
N VAL A 329 5.59 -6.87 -12.22
CA VAL A 329 4.22 -6.47 -11.88
C VAL A 329 3.41 -6.27 -13.17
N PHE A 330 3.94 -5.51 -14.13
CA PHE A 330 3.28 -5.28 -15.42
C PHE A 330 2.98 -6.58 -16.17
N LYS A 331 3.95 -7.49 -16.24
CA LYS A 331 3.81 -8.83 -16.83
C LYS A 331 2.70 -9.63 -16.14
N THR A 332 2.70 -9.66 -14.80
CA THR A 332 1.67 -10.39 -14.02
C THR A 332 0.28 -9.83 -14.28
N GLN A 333 0.16 -8.51 -14.33
CA GLN A 333 -1.10 -7.83 -14.60
C GLN A 333 -1.66 -8.23 -15.98
N ILE A 334 -0.81 -8.26 -17.01
CA ILE A 334 -1.17 -8.72 -18.36
C ILE A 334 -1.57 -10.20 -18.36
N GLU A 335 -0.70 -11.08 -17.85
CA GLU A 335 -0.84 -12.53 -18.00
C GLU A 335 -1.90 -13.14 -17.09
N ALA A 336 -1.92 -12.74 -15.81
CA ALA A 336 -2.75 -13.34 -14.77
C ALA A 336 -4.02 -12.54 -14.52
N HIS A 337 -3.95 -11.20 -14.49
CA HIS A 337 -5.10 -10.35 -14.13
C HIS A 337 -5.92 -9.87 -15.33
N GLY A 338 -5.57 -10.31 -16.53
CA GLY A 338 -6.40 -10.15 -17.72
C GLY A 338 -6.28 -8.80 -18.40
N LEU A 339 -5.25 -8.01 -18.09
CA LEU A 339 -4.93 -6.76 -18.80
C LEU A 339 -4.52 -7.00 -20.25
N TRP A 340 -4.19 -8.24 -20.65
CA TRP A 340 -4.04 -8.59 -22.06
C TRP A 340 -5.25 -8.14 -22.89
N LYS A 341 -6.47 -8.12 -22.34
CA LYS A 341 -7.68 -7.68 -23.08
C LYS A 341 -7.57 -6.25 -23.60
N GLU A 342 -6.85 -5.39 -22.90
CA GLU A 342 -6.67 -3.99 -23.32
C GLU A 342 -5.70 -3.84 -24.49
N LEU A 343 -4.93 -4.90 -24.80
CA LEU A 343 -4.01 -4.97 -25.94
C LEU A 343 -4.68 -5.51 -27.22
N TRP A 344 -5.98 -5.76 -27.19
CA TRP A 344 -6.75 -6.29 -28.33
C TRP A 344 -7.97 -5.42 -28.63
N ASP A 345 -8.22 -5.18 -29.91
CA ASP A 345 -9.51 -4.74 -30.42
C ASP A 345 -10.18 -5.91 -31.16
N ARG A 346 -11.11 -6.56 -30.47
CA ARG A 346 -11.76 -7.81 -30.90
C ARG A 346 -10.71 -8.90 -31.16
N ASP A 347 -10.46 -9.23 -32.42
CA ASP A 347 -9.54 -10.28 -32.86
C ASP A 347 -8.22 -9.71 -33.42
N LYS A 348 -8.00 -8.40 -33.32
CA LYS A 348 -6.80 -7.74 -33.81
C LYS A 348 -5.97 -7.19 -32.63
N PRO A 349 -4.64 -7.42 -32.61
CA PRO A 349 -3.78 -6.77 -31.64
C PRO A 349 -3.75 -5.25 -31.89
N LYS A 350 -3.75 -4.48 -30.82
CA LYS A 350 -3.55 -3.03 -30.86
C LYS A 350 -2.09 -2.70 -31.21
N PRO A 351 -1.79 -1.48 -31.69
CA PRO A 351 -0.41 -1.08 -32.00
C PRO A 351 0.50 -1.10 -30.76
N GLU A 352 1.82 -1.16 -30.99
CA GLU A 352 2.87 -1.17 -29.96
C GLU A 352 2.74 0.02 -28.98
N SER A 353 2.31 1.18 -29.48
CA SER A 353 1.99 2.36 -28.66
C SER A 353 0.96 2.10 -27.56
N SER A 354 0.05 1.15 -27.75
CA SER A 354 -0.95 0.81 -26.72
C SER A 354 -0.33 0.11 -25.52
N VAL A 355 0.62 -0.81 -25.74
CA VAL A 355 1.31 -1.48 -24.63
C VAL A 355 2.31 -0.55 -23.94
N GLN A 356 2.96 0.33 -24.71
CA GLN A 356 3.82 1.39 -24.18
C GLN A 356 3.03 2.35 -23.28
N ASN A 357 1.87 2.86 -23.72
CA ASN A 357 1.02 3.73 -22.91
C ASN A 357 0.51 3.02 -21.63
N LEU A 358 0.20 1.73 -21.73
CA LEU A 358 -0.22 0.93 -20.58
C LEU A 358 0.92 0.73 -19.58
N PHE A 359 2.13 0.46 -20.07
CA PHE A 359 3.32 0.38 -19.22
C PHE A 359 3.59 1.73 -18.57
N PHE A 360 3.61 2.83 -19.34
CA PHE A 360 3.88 4.16 -18.79
C PHE A 360 2.88 4.57 -17.70
N SER A 361 1.58 4.37 -17.92
CA SER A 361 0.54 4.74 -16.96
C SER A 361 0.64 3.95 -15.64
N SER A 362 1.16 2.73 -15.67
CA SER A 362 1.47 1.97 -14.46
C SER A 362 2.82 2.35 -13.87
N ALA A 363 3.88 2.39 -14.69
CA ALA A 363 5.26 2.63 -14.30
C ALA A 363 5.53 4.03 -13.76
N ILE A 364 4.84 5.08 -14.22
CA ILE A 364 5.05 6.46 -13.73
C ILE A 364 4.80 6.57 -12.23
N SER A 365 3.80 5.86 -11.72
CA SER A 365 3.50 5.82 -10.28
C SER A 365 4.59 5.09 -9.50
N PHE A 366 5.16 4.01 -10.07
CA PHE A 366 6.32 3.32 -9.47
C PHE A 366 7.58 4.18 -9.51
N CYS A 367 7.86 4.87 -10.61
CA CYS A 367 9.06 5.69 -10.73
C CYS A 367 9.02 6.84 -9.72
N ARG A 368 7.88 7.54 -9.60
CA ARG A 368 7.65 8.55 -8.56
C ARG A 368 7.85 7.99 -7.15
N ALA A 369 7.42 6.75 -6.90
CA ALA A 369 7.61 6.07 -5.62
C ALA A 369 9.07 6.00 -5.19
N TYR A 370 9.92 5.65 -6.14
CA TYR A 370 11.32 5.36 -5.91
C TYR A 370 12.20 6.60 -6.14
N GLY A 371 11.60 7.79 -6.34
CA GLY A 371 12.33 9.02 -6.65
C GLY A 371 13.01 8.99 -8.02
N LEU A 372 12.44 8.24 -8.97
CA LEU A 372 12.96 8.03 -10.31
C LEU A 372 12.20 8.88 -11.32
N ASP A 373 12.93 9.41 -12.29
CA ASP A 373 12.36 10.01 -13.49
C ASP A 373 12.09 8.91 -14.53
N ILE A 374 10.92 8.97 -15.19
CA ILE A 374 10.63 8.16 -16.37
C ILE A 374 10.27 9.10 -17.53
N SER A 375 11.06 9.00 -18.59
CA SER A 375 10.92 9.82 -19.79
C SER A 375 10.58 8.93 -20.99
N PRO A 376 9.36 9.02 -21.56
CA PRO A 376 9.05 8.39 -22.83
C PRO A 376 9.68 9.17 -23.99
N GLU A 377 10.15 8.46 -25.01
CA GLU A 377 10.62 9.04 -26.29
C GLU A 377 11.71 10.13 -26.14
N SER A 378 12.67 9.98 -25.22
CA SER A 378 13.82 10.91 -25.15
C SER A 378 14.74 10.72 -26.37
N ASP A 379 14.79 11.72 -27.26
CA ASP A 379 15.66 11.68 -28.46
C ASP A 379 17.06 12.21 -28.13
N GLY A 380 18.01 11.28 -27.95
CA GLY A 380 19.43 11.56 -27.81
C GLY A 380 20.19 11.72 -29.15
N GLY A 381 19.48 11.85 -30.27
CA GLY A 381 20.05 12.01 -31.61
C GLY A 381 20.11 10.73 -32.46
N SER A 382 19.54 9.62 -31.99
CA SER A 382 19.47 8.32 -32.70
C SER A 382 18.04 7.80 -32.93
N GLY A 383 17.03 8.62 -32.64
CA GLY A 383 15.61 8.25 -32.59
C GLY A 383 15.13 8.04 -31.14
N PRO A 384 13.81 8.09 -30.91
CA PRO A 384 13.25 8.02 -29.56
C PRO A 384 13.36 6.61 -28.97
N VAL A 385 13.94 6.51 -27.77
CA VAL A 385 13.85 5.31 -26.92
C VAL A 385 12.44 5.18 -26.34
N ASP A 386 11.91 3.97 -26.22
CA ASP A 386 10.56 3.79 -25.66
C ASP A 386 10.45 4.35 -24.23
N PHE A 387 11.35 3.94 -23.33
CA PHE A 387 11.46 4.52 -21.98
C PHE A 387 12.91 4.65 -21.51
N LYS A 388 13.20 5.78 -20.89
CA LYS A 388 14.35 5.95 -20.00
C LYS A 388 13.86 6.10 -18.57
N ILE A 389 14.42 5.32 -17.66
CA ILE A 389 14.20 5.46 -16.22
C ILE A 389 15.52 5.87 -15.56
N SER A 390 15.51 6.85 -14.67
CA SER A 390 16.72 7.51 -14.17
C SER A 390 16.61 7.95 -12.71
N ALA A 391 17.65 7.72 -11.91
CA ALA A 391 17.84 8.31 -10.57
C ALA A 391 18.82 9.51 -10.60
N GLY A 392 19.25 9.91 -11.80
CA GLY A 392 20.21 10.97 -12.01
C GLY A 392 21.11 10.69 -13.21
N TRP A 393 22.18 11.48 -13.35
CA TRP A 393 23.03 11.42 -14.54
C TRP A 393 23.76 10.09 -14.75
N HIS A 394 24.15 9.42 -13.67
CA HIS A 394 24.99 8.21 -13.71
C HIS A 394 24.21 6.90 -13.62
N ASP A 395 22.92 6.94 -13.27
CA ASP A 395 22.13 5.73 -13.04
C ASP A 395 20.83 5.80 -13.85
N LYS A 396 20.85 5.11 -14.99
CA LYS A 396 19.80 5.10 -15.99
C LYS A 396 19.61 3.70 -16.53
N VAL A 397 18.37 3.33 -16.82
CA VAL A 397 18.01 2.09 -17.52
C VAL A 397 17.14 2.47 -18.71
N VAL A 398 17.47 1.92 -19.87
CA VAL A 398 16.62 2.04 -21.07
C VAL A 398 15.77 0.79 -21.23
N VAL A 399 14.48 0.96 -21.51
CA VAL A 399 13.53 -0.13 -21.73
C VAL A 399 12.96 0.00 -23.13
N GLU A 400 13.10 -1.06 -23.93
CA GLU A 400 12.62 -1.12 -25.32
C GLU A 400 11.53 -2.17 -25.45
N PHE A 401 10.36 -1.80 -25.96
CA PHE A 401 9.26 -2.71 -26.22
C PHE A 401 9.25 -3.17 -27.68
N LYS A 402 8.91 -4.44 -27.89
CA LYS A 402 8.52 -4.95 -29.20
C LYS A 402 7.33 -5.88 -29.09
N LEU A 403 6.31 -5.68 -29.92
CA LEU A 403 5.25 -6.67 -30.14
C LEU A 403 5.79 -7.86 -30.94
N SER A 404 5.28 -9.06 -30.66
CA SER A 404 5.59 -10.27 -31.42
C SER A 404 5.25 -10.18 -32.91
N THR A 405 4.28 -9.35 -33.31
CA THR A 405 3.92 -9.07 -34.71
C THR A 405 4.95 -8.18 -35.41
N ASN A 406 5.82 -7.49 -34.67
CA ASN A 406 6.85 -6.64 -35.24
C ASN A 406 7.87 -7.51 -36.01
N THR A 407 8.20 -7.13 -37.25
CA THR A 407 9.15 -7.86 -38.10
C THR A 407 10.60 -7.61 -37.69
N SER A 408 10.85 -6.54 -36.94
CA SER A 408 12.18 -6.08 -36.55
C SER A 408 12.57 -6.47 -35.12
N VAL A 409 11.87 -7.42 -34.47
CA VAL A 409 12.15 -7.87 -33.09
C VAL A 409 13.63 -8.20 -32.87
N VAL A 410 14.24 -8.98 -33.77
CA VAL A 410 15.65 -9.39 -33.64
C VAL A 410 16.58 -8.18 -33.80
N HIS A 411 16.31 -7.30 -34.77
CA HIS A 411 17.08 -6.08 -34.99
C HIS A 411 16.94 -5.08 -33.84
N GLY A 412 15.77 -5.03 -33.20
CA GLY A 412 15.52 -4.19 -32.03
C GLY A 412 16.44 -4.54 -30.87
N TYR A 413 16.56 -5.83 -30.55
CA TYR A 413 17.47 -6.29 -29.50
C TYR A 413 18.96 -6.15 -29.89
N GLU A 414 19.30 -6.48 -31.14
CA GLU A 414 20.69 -6.50 -31.57
C GLU A 414 21.28 -5.09 -31.72
N CYS A 415 20.50 -4.16 -32.29
CA CYS A 415 20.99 -2.87 -32.75
C CYS A 415 20.29 -1.67 -32.09
N GLN A 416 18.95 -1.65 -31.99
CA GLN A 416 18.23 -0.46 -31.50
C GLN A 416 18.52 -0.21 -30.03
N LEU A 417 18.38 -1.25 -29.19
CA LEU A 417 18.61 -1.14 -27.76
C LEU A 417 20.05 -0.71 -27.43
N GLU A 418 21.04 -1.20 -28.18
CA GLU A 418 22.45 -0.78 -27.98
C GLU A 418 22.68 0.69 -28.36
N ARG A 419 22.05 1.18 -29.44
CA ARG A 419 22.11 2.61 -29.79
C ARG A 419 21.50 3.48 -28.71
N TYR A 420 20.42 3.04 -28.08
CA TYR A 420 19.79 3.79 -26.99
C TYR A 420 20.67 3.82 -25.74
N LYS A 421 21.26 2.68 -25.38
CA LYS A 421 22.27 2.59 -24.32
C LYS A 421 23.43 3.57 -24.54
N ASP A 422 23.98 3.60 -25.76
CA ASP A 422 25.04 4.53 -26.14
C ASP A 422 24.58 6.00 -26.05
N SER A 423 23.39 6.33 -26.57
CA SER A 423 22.87 7.71 -26.58
C SER A 423 22.57 8.26 -25.20
N GLU A 424 22.12 7.40 -24.27
CA GLU A 424 21.79 7.77 -22.90
C GLU A 424 22.96 7.62 -21.93
N ASN A 425 24.10 7.13 -22.43
CA ASN A 425 25.31 6.84 -21.67
C ASN A 425 25.03 5.89 -20.50
N THR A 426 24.40 4.74 -20.81
CA THR A 426 24.12 3.66 -19.85
C THR A 426 24.53 2.30 -20.39
N GLU A 427 24.99 1.41 -19.51
CA GLU A 427 25.23 0.01 -19.84
C GLU A 427 24.01 -0.89 -19.59
N HIS A 428 22.96 -0.36 -18.97
CA HIS A 428 21.77 -1.11 -18.57
C HIS A 428 20.62 -0.92 -19.55
N GLY A 429 20.19 -2.03 -20.16
CA GLY A 429 19.04 -2.06 -21.05
C GLY A 429 18.18 -3.30 -20.79
N ILE A 430 16.87 -3.14 -20.94
CA ILE A 430 15.89 -4.22 -20.82
C ILE A 430 15.04 -4.26 -22.08
N PHE A 431 14.95 -5.43 -22.71
CA PHE A 431 14.14 -5.66 -23.90
C PHE A 431 12.86 -6.40 -23.53
N VAL A 432 11.71 -5.79 -23.79
CA VAL A 432 10.40 -6.33 -23.44
C VAL A 432 9.70 -6.85 -24.70
N LEU A 433 9.61 -8.17 -24.82
CA LEU A 433 8.92 -8.83 -25.92
C LEU A 433 7.51 -9.23 -25.50
N VAL A 434 6.51 -8.54 -26.06
CA VAL A 434 5.09 -8.77 -25.74
C VAL A 434 4.44 -9.62 -26.83
N ASP A 435 4.05 -10.83 -26.48
CA ASP A 435 3.45 -11.81 -27.38
C ASP A 435 1.95 -11.62 -27.51
N VAL A 436 1.54 -11.00 -28.61
CA VAL A 436 0.15 -10.85 -29.06
C VAL A 436 -0.18 -11.82 -30.21
N GLY A 437 0.56 -12.93 -30.33
CA GLY A 437 0.48 -13.86 -31.45
C GLY A 437 1.60 -13.63 -32.46
N GLU A 438 1.87 -14.65 -33.30
CA GLU A 438 2.93 -14.60 -34.33
C GLU A 438 4.38 -14.50 -33.81
N LEU A 439 4.64 -14.98 -32.59
CA LEU A 439 5.99 -15.03 -32.01
C LEU A 439 6.99 -15.80 -32.90
N GLY A 440 6.56 -16.92 -33.47
CA GLY A 440 7.42 -17.80 -34.27
C GLY A 440 8.69 -18.18 -33.50
N GLY A 441 9.83 -18.20 -34.18
CA GLY A 441 11.15 -18.42 -33.56
C GLY A 441 11.88 -17.15 -33.10
N LYS A 442 11.18 -16.02 -32.95
CA LYS A 442 11.81 -14.71 -32.68
C LYS A 442 12.42 -14.66 -31.28
N LEU A 443 11.73 -15.20 -30.27
CA LEU A 443 12.22 -15.23 -28.88
C LEU A 443 13.50 -16.06 -28.75
N GLU A 444 13.57 -17.20 -29.42
CA GLU A 444 14.74 -18.09 -29.43
C GLU A 444 15.94 -17.41 -30.09
N ARG A 445 15.71 -16.67 -31.17
CA ARG A 445 16.76 -15.88 -31.84
C ARG A 445 17.30 -14.77 -30.94
N VAL A 446 16.42 -14.03 -30.28
CA VAL A 446 16.80 -12.96 -29.35
C VAL A 446 17.54 -13.52 -28.12
N ARG A 447 17.08 -14.63 -27.54
CA ARG A 447 17.81 -15.34 -26.47
C ARG A 447 19.16 -15.91 -26.92
N SER A 448 19.27 -16.36 -28.18
CA SER A 448 20.56 -16.81 -28.72
C SER A 448 21.56 -15.66 -28.82
N LEU A 449 21.10 -14.47 -29.21
CA LEU A 449 21.91 -13.24 -29.20
C LEU A 449 22.32 -12.84 -27.77
N GLN A 450 21.40 -12.93 -26.80
CA GLN A 450 21.71 -12.68 -25.39
C GLN A 450 22.82 -13.60 -24.90
N SER A 451 22.69 -14.92 -25.11
CA SER A 451 23.70 -15.90 -24.74
C SER A 451 25.06 -15.65 -25.41
N ALA A 452 25.08 -15.16 -26.65
CA ALA A 452 26.30 -14.81 -27.35
C ALA A 452 26.99 -13.54 -26.80
N LYS A 453 26.22 -12.59 -26.25
CA LYS A 453 26.72 -11.34 -25.64
C LYS A 453 27.22 -11.52 -24.19
N GLY A 454 26.77 -12.57 -23.49
CA GLY A 454 27.25 -12.92 -22.14
C GLY A 454 26.86 -11.88 -21.07
N GLU A 455 27.78 -11.55 -20.16
CA GLU A 455 27.52 -10.65 -19.02
C GLU A 455 27.14 -9.20 -19.41
N ARG A 456 27.43 -8.77 -20.64
CA ARG A 456 27.08 -7.44 -21.15
C ARG A 456 25.72 -7.42 -21.86
N ALA A 457 25.04 -8.55 -21.92
CA ALA A 457 23.78 -8.66 -22.63
C ALA A 457 22.67 -7.94 -21.85
N SER A 458 21.88 -7.14 -22.58
CA SER A 458 20.66 -6.55 -22.04
C SER A 458 19.67 -7.65 -21.64
N ASP A 459 18.92 -7.42 -20.56
CA ASP A 459 17.94 -8.36 -20.06
C ASP A 459 16.76 -8.50 -21.02
N ILE A 460 16.08 -9.65 -20.97
CA ILE A 460 14.89 -9.92 -21.80
C ILE A 460 13.71 -10.29 -20.90
N VAL A 461 12.66 -9.49 -20.95
CA VAL A 461 11.37 -9.78 -20.32
C VAL A 461 10.38 -10.21 -21.40
N TYR A 462 9.89 -11.44 -21.30
CA TYR A 462 8.84 -11.96 -22.19
C TYR A 462 7.48 -11.84 -21.50
N VAL A 463 6.48 -11.32 -22.19
CA VAL A 463 5.10 -11.14 -21.68
C VAL A 463 4.09 -11.82 -22.61
N ASP A 464 3.33 -12.79 -22.12
CA ASP A 464 2.27 -13.49 -22.87
C ASP A 464 0.94 -12.73 -22.84
N ALA A 465 0.68 -11.94 -23.87
CA ALA A 465 -0.54 -11.15 -24.04
C ALA A 465 -1.56 -11.80 -25.00
N ARG A 466 -1.46 -13.10 -25.28
CA ARG A 466 -2.40 -13.78 -26.19
C ARG A 466 -3.80 -13.92 -25.58
N PRO A 467 -4.87 -13.95 -26.41
CA PRO A 467 -6.22 -14.06 -25.89
C PRO A 467 -6.44 -15.36 -25.13
N ARG A 468 -6.94 -15.24 -23.89
CA ARG A 468 -7.24 -16.40 -23.03
C ARG A 468 -8.74 -16.65 -22.97
N VAL A 469 -9.13 -17.91 -23.17
CA VAL A 469 -10.52 -18.36 -22.97
C VAL A 469 -10.85 -18.30 -21.48
N SER A 470 -12.02 -17.74 -21.12
CA SER A 470 -12.43 -17.62 -19.72
C SER A 470 -12.47 -18.98 -19.01
N ALA A 471 -12.04 -19.04 -17.75
CA ALA A 471 -12.01 -20.29 -16.97
C ALA A 471 -13.36 -21.01 -16.94
N SER A 472 -14.47 -20.27 -16.96
CA SER A 472 -15.84 -20.80 -17.05
C SER A 472 -16.19 -21.51 -18.36
N LYS A 473 -15.42 -21.28 -19.43
CA LYS A 473 -15.58 -21.89 -20.77
C LYS A 473 -14.56 -22.99 -21.06
N LYS A 474 -13.65 -23.29 -20.12
CA LYS A 474 -12.67 -24.39 -20.21
C LYS A 474 -13.22 -25.72 -19.66
N ARG A 475 -14.53 -25.82 -19.41
CA ARG A 475 -15.20 -27.05 -18.94
C ARG A 475 -15.53 -28.00 -20.08
#